data_AF-A0A4R7EWM8-F1
#
_entry.id   AF-A0A4R7EWM8-F1
#
_cell.length_a   1.000
_cell.length_b   1.000
_cell.length_c   1.000
_cell.angle_alpha   90.00
_cell.angle_beta   90.00
_cell.angle_gamma   90.00
#
_symmetry.space_group_name_H-M   'P 1'
#
loop_
_entity.id
_entity.type
_entity.pdbx_description
1 polymer ?
#
loop_
_entity_poly.entity_id
_entity_poly.type
_entity_poly.pdbx_seq_one_letter_code
_entity_poly.pdbx_strand_id
1 'polypeptide(L)'
;MKNIILSLLIVLGIVGCASMKQSLTPYEGTWILKYQSGGFAGKTIVPNKEIKLIIANKKISRYEDEQLLSEEDFKTIKGSTIQSDELKDIIVNNGISKQSIEQKGDTLIISDQCYDCFTYLYIKEK
;
A
#
# COMPACT_ATOMS: atom_id res chain seq x y z
N MET A 1 -54.75 -32.48 -33.98
CA MET A 1 -53.45 -32.96 -34.47
C MET A 1 -53.00 -32.05 -35.62
N LYS A 2 -51.98 -31.21 -35.39
CA LYS A 2 -50.95 -30.76 -36.36
C LYS A 2 -50.18 -29.60 -35.70
N ASN A 3 -49.00 -29.91 -35.17
CA ASN A 3 -48.10 -28.96 -34.53
C ASN A 3 -47.47 -28.05 -35.60
N ILE A 4 -47.44 -26.75 -35.34
CA ILE A 4 -46.91 -25.73 -36.24
C ILE A 4 -46.02 -24.77 -35.45
N ILE A 5 -44.73 -24.77 -35.85
CA ILE A 5 -43.78 -23.64 -35.95
C ILE A 5 -43.15 -23.15 -34.63
N LEU A 6 -41.87 -23.46 -34.37
CA LEU A 6 -40.64 -22.75 -34.77
C LEU A 6 -40.44 -21.42 -34.03
N SER A 7 -39.41 -21.35 -33.17
CA SER A 7 -38.52 -20.19 -32.92
C SER A 7 -37.66 -20.50 -31.69
N LEU A 8 -36.35 -20.68 -31.83
CA LEU A 8 -35.30 -19.65 -31.95
C LEU A 8 -34.61 -19.45 -30.58
N LEU A 9 -33.50 -20.15 -30.43
CA LEU A 9 -32.20 -19.57 -30.10
C LEU A 9 -32.17 -18.51 -28.99
N ILE A 10 -32.00 -18.94 -27.74
CA ILE A 10 -31.34 -18.12 -26.72
C ILE A 10 -30.45 -19.04 -25.88
N VAL A 11 -29.27 -19.37 -26.40
CA VAL A 11 -28.14 -19.73 -25.56
C VAL A 11 -27.60 -18.41 -25.02
N LEU A 12 -28.14 -17.98 -23.88
CA LEU A 12 -27.63 -16.85 -23.12
C LEU A 12 -26.22 -17.20 -22.65
N GLY A 13 -25.23 -16.68 -23.38
CA GLY A 13 -23.84 -16.57 -22.92
C GLY A 13 -23.79 -15.70 -21.67
N ILE A 14 -23.97 -16.31 -20.50
CA ILE A 14 -22.87 -16.83 -19.71
C ILE A 14 -21.48 -16.15 -19.72
N VAL A 15 -21.29 -14.94 -20.24
CA VAL A 15 -20.00 -14.24 -20.11
C VAL A 15 -19.93 -13.76 -18.66
N GLY A 16 -19.46 -14.64 -17.78
CA GLY A 16 -19.02 -14.28 -16.45
C GLY A 16 -17.85 -13.31 -16.60
N CYS A 17 -18.14 -12.00 -16.53
CA CYS A 17 -17.13 -11.01 -16.25
C CYS A 17 -16.67 -11.27 -14.81
N ALA A 18 -15.73 -12.19 -14.65
CA ALA A 18 -14.95 -12.27 -13.43
C ALA A 18 -14.15 -10.97 -13.38
N SER A 19 -14.72 -9.94 -12.75
CA SER A 19 -13.89 -8.86 -12.24
C SER A 19 -12.92 -9.54 -11.28
N MET A 20 -11.67 -9.69 -11.72
CA MET A 20 -10.60 -10.06 -10.82
C MET A 20 -10.64 -9.00 -9.72
N LYS A 21 -11.20 -9.34 -8.56
CA LYS A 21 -11.07 -8.52 -7.37
C LYS A 21 -9.57 -8.38 -7.16
N GLN A 22 -9.03 -7.24 -7.56
CA GLN A 22 -7.69 -6.84 -7.22
C GLN A 22 -7.64 -6.93 -5.70
N SER A 23 -6.84 -7.86 -5.16
CA SER A 23 -6.67 -7.96 -3.71
C SER A 23 -6.15 -6.61 -3.24
N LEU A 24 -7.01 -5.80 -2.62
CA LEU A 24 -6.58 -4.56 -2.00
C LEU A 24 -5.54 -4.95 -0.95
N THR A 25 -4.36 -4.36 -1.05
CA THR A 25 -3.40 -4.49 0.05
C THR A 25 -4.01 -3.81 1.28
N PRO A 26 -3.76 -4.27 2.51
CA PRO A 26 -4.35 -3.63 3.69
C PRO A 26 -3.99 -2.14 3.76
N TYR A 27 -2.84 -1.77 3.20
CA TYR A 27 -2.24 -0.43 3.23
C TYR A 27 -2.89 0.62 2.34
N GLU A 28 -3.92 0.28 1.56
CA GLU A 28 -4.58 1.27 0.70
C GLU A 28 -5.18 2.43 1.50
N GLY A 29 -4.92 3.64 1.02
CA GLY A 29 -5.41 4.88 1.63
C GLY A 29 -4.45 6.06 1.45
N THR A 30 -4.90 7.19 2.00
CA THR A 30 -4.10 8.40 2.15
C THR A 30 -3.62 8.51 3.60
N TRP A 31 -2.34 8.75 3.77
CA TRP A 31 -1.64 8.67 5.04
C TRP A 31 -0.82 9.93 5.27
N ILE A 32 -1.04 10.62 6.38
CA ILE A 32 -0.34 11.86 6.73
C ILE A 32 0.75 11.56 7.76
N LEU A 33 2.00 11.89 7.43
CA LEU A 33 3.13 11.70 8.33
C LEU A 33 2.95 12.57 9.58
N LYS A 34 3.04 11.97 10.77
CA LYS A 34 2.99 12.69 12.04
C LYS A 34 4.35 12.80 12.69
N TYR A 35 5.15 11.75 12.62
CA TYR A 35 6.49 11.75 13.19
C TYR A 35 7.38 10.74 12.47
N GLN A 36 8.67 11.04 12.49
CA GLN A 36 9.72 10.08 12.21
C GLN A 36 10.65 10.00 13.43
N SER A 37 11.12 8.80 13.77
CA SER A 37 12.00 8.58 14.91
C SER A 37 13.12 7.63 14.55
N GLY A 38 14.35 7.95 14.96
CA GLY A 38 15.53 7.14 14.67
C GLY A 38 16.79 7.99 14.48
N GLY A 39 17.67 7.54 13.60
CA GLY A 39 18.99 8.15 13.43
C GLY A 39 19.97 7.73 14.53
N PHE A 40 21.27 7.93 14.28
CA PHE A 40 22.35 7.66 15.24
C PHE A 40 22.13 8.30 16.62
N ALA A 41 21.49 9.47 16.67
CA ALA A 41 21.20 10.20 17.91
C ALA A 41 19.82 9.87 18.53
N GLY A 42 19.02 8.98 17.92
CA GLY A 42 17.71 8.59 18.42
C GLY A 42 16.73 9.77 18.55
N LYS A 43 16.58 10.58 17.50
CA LYS A 43 15.74 11.78 17.53
C LYS A 43 14.36 11.50 16.96
N THR A 44 13.35 12.11 17.58
CA THR A 44 12.01 12.23 17.02
C THR A 44 11.87 13.59 16.33
N ILE A 45 11.36 13.57 15.10
CA ILE A 45 11.20 14.75 14.24
C ILE A 45 9.73 14.82 13.84
N VAL A 46 9.12 15.98 14.09
CA VAL A 46 7.82 16.35 13.54
C VAL A 46 8.07 17.09 12.22
N PRO A 47 7.43 16.69 11.11
CA PRO A 47 7.63 17.36 9.84
C PRO A 47 7.12 18.80 9.92
N ASN A 48 7.87 19.73 9.34
CA ASN A 48 7.51 21.16 9.26
C ASN A 48 6.52 21.48 8.14
N LYS A 49 6.31 20.52 7.24
CA LYS A 49 5.41 20.56 6.09
C LYS A 49 4.52 19.33 6.10
N GLU A 50 3.40 19.40 5.39
CA GLU A 50 2.56 18.21 5.27
C GLU A 50 3.23 17.21 4.33
N ILE A 51 3.58 16.03 4.86
CA ILE A 51 4.05 14.91 4.06
C ILE A 51 2.91 13.90 3.98
N LYS A 52 2.46 13.64 2.75
CA LYS A 52 1.32 12.78 2.43
C LYS A 52 1.81 11.58 1.62
N LEU A 53 1.32 10.40 1.96
CA LEU A 53 1.61 9.14 1.29
C LEU A 53 0.30 8.54 0.81
N ILE A 54 0.18 8.29 -0.48
CA ILE A 54 -1.01 7.67 -1.09
C ILE A 54 -0.62 6.28 -1.59
N ILE A 55 -1.30 5.26 -1.09
CA ILE A 55 -1.17 3.88 -1.57
C ILE A 55 -2.49 3.52 -2.25
N ALA A 56 -2.46 3.38 -3.57
CA ALA A 56 -3.63 3.05 -4.37
C ALA A 56 -3.19 2.46 -5.72
N ASN A 57 -4.02 1.58 -6.31
CA ASN A 57 -3.79 1.06 -7.67
C ASN A 57 -2.39 0.45 -7.88
N LYS A 58 -1.86 -0.25 -6.87
CA LYS A 58 -0.48 -0.81 -6.86
C LYS A 58 0.61 0.25 -7.02
N LYS A 59 0.36 1.47 -6.59
CA LYS A 59 1.35 2.54 -6.52
C LYS A 59 1.45 3.09 -5.12
N ILE A 60 2.62 3.62 -4.81
CA ILE A 60 2.90 4.41 -3.61
C ILE A 60 3.44 5.76 -4.07
N SER A 61 2.72 6.83 -3.71
CA SER A 61 3.03 8.19 -4.14
C SER A 61 3.27 9.06 -2.92
N ARG A 62 4.38 9.79 -2.88
CA ARG A 62 4.76 10.70 -1.78
C ARG A 62 4.63 12.14 -2.22
N TYR A 63 3.97 12.94 -1.41
CA TYR A 63 3.76 14.37 -1.61
C TYR A 63 4.33 15.17 -0.43
N GLU A 64 4.77 16.37 -0.72
CA GLU A 64 5.08 17.42 0.27
C GLU A 64 4.34 18.69 -0.13
N ASP A 65 3.48 19.23 0.74
CA ASP A 65 2.63 20.40 0.47
C ASP A 65 1.94 20.31 -0.92
N GLU A 66 1.27 19.18 -1.20
CA GLU A 66 0.58 18.84 -2.46
C GLU A 66 1.48 18.65 -3.70
N GLN A 67 2.79 18.86 -3.59
CA GLN A 67 3.73 18.57 -4.68
C GLN A 67 4.13 17.09 -4.68
N LEU A 68 3.91 16.39 -5.79
CA LEU A 68 4.38 15.02 -5.99
C LEU A 68 5.92 14.98 -5.98
N LEU A 69 6.49 14.21 -5.06
CA LEU A 69 7.93 14.02 -4.91
C LEU A 69 8.41 12.71 -5.52
N SER A 70 7.64 11.63 -5.32
CA SER A 70 7.94 10.32 -5.91
C SER A 70 6.67 9.53 -6.14
N GLU A 71 6.71 8.64 -7.12
CA GLU A 71 5.68 7.64 -7.38
C GLU A 71 6.37 6.36 -7.86
N GLU A 72 6.05 5.25 -7.21
CA GLU A 72 6.67 3.95 -7.46
C GLU A 72 5.61 2.85 -7.50
N ASP A 73 5.93 1.73 -8.15
CA ASP A 73 5.12 0.53 -8.04
C ASP A 73 5.15 0.01 -6.59
N PHE A 74 3.99 -0.31 -6.05
CA PHE A 74 3.82 -0.82 -4.70
C PHE A 74 3.53 -2.31 -4.70
N LYS A 75 4.43 -3.06 -4.06
CA LYS A 75 4.28 -4.49 -3.80
C LYS A 75 4.94 -4.82 -2.47
N THR A 76 4.37 -5.77 -1.74
CA THR A 76 5.00 -6.33 -0.55
C THR A 76 5.34 -7.81 -0.69
N ILE A 77 6.37 -8.24 0.04
CA ILE A 77 6.70 -9.66 0.26
C ILE A 77 6.91 -9.91 1.75
N LYS A 78 6.74 -11.15 2.20
CA LYS A 78 7.14 -11.53 3.56
C LYS A 78 8.66 -11.66 3.65
N GLY A 79 9.26 -11.06 4.67
CA GLY A 79 10.69 -11.13 4.90
C GLY A 79 11.10 -10.77 6.32
N SER A 80 12.34 -11.10 6.66
CA SER A 80 12.92 -10.77 7.97
C SER A 80 13.19 -9.27 8.09
N THR A 81 13.01 -8.75 9.31
CA THR A 81 13.24 -7.36 9.69
C THR A 81 14.23 -7.25 10.83
N ILE A 82 14.84 -6.08 11.02
CA ILE A 82 15.76 -5.83 12.15
C ILE A 82 15.00 -5.76 13.48
N GLN A 83 13.74 -5.32 13.44
CA GLN A 83 12.94 -5.03 14.64
C GLN A 83 12.19 -6.25 15.20
N SER A 84 12.19 -7.40 14.51
CA SER A 84 11.38 -8.55 14.90
C SER A 84 11.91 -9.85 14.30
N ASP A 85 11.82 -10.93 15.08
CA ASP A 85 12.12 -12.31 14.64
C ASP A 85 11.01 -12.92 13.77
N GLU A 86 9.82 -12.31 13.74
CA GLU A 86 8.73 -12.72 12.86
C GLU A 86 8.89 -12.14 11.46
N LEU A 87 8.38 -12.86 10.45
CA LEU A 87 8.31 -12.32 9.09
C LEU A 87 7.29 -11.17 9.03
N LYS A 88 7.74 -10.00 8.56
CA LYS A 88 6.90 -8.84 8.31
C LYS A 88 6.78 -8.56 6.81
N ASP A 89 5.83 -7.72 6.44
CA ASP A 89 5.71 -7.25 5.07
C ASP A 89 6.80 -6.23 4.76
N ILE A 90 7.50 -6.47 3.65
CA ILE A 90 8.60 -5.66 3.14
C ILE A 90 8.16 -5.04 1.82
N ILE A 91 8.27 -3.73 1.67
CA ILE A 91 8.04 -3.01 0.42
C ILE A 91 9.15 -3.41 -0.57
N VAL A 92 8.75 -3.80 -1.77
CA VAL A 92 9.65 -4.14 -2.87
C VAL A 92 9.53 -3.06 -3.93
N ASN A 93 10.52 -2.19 -3.98
CA ASN A 93 10.69 -1.15 -4.99
C ASN A 93 12.04 -1.31 -5.70
N ASN A 94 12.13 -0.80 -6.94
CA ASN A 94 13.25 -1.01 -7.86
C ASN A 94 14.54 -0.28 -7.49
N GLY A 95 14.69 0.23 -6.27
CA GLY A 95 15.91 0.92 -5.88
C GLY A 95 15.96 1.41 -4.43
N ILE A 96 16.87 0.79 -3.68
CA ILE A 96 17.77 1.42 -2.69
C ILE A 96 17.40 1.31 -1.19
N SER A 97 16.14 1.18 -0.76
CA SER A 97 15.89 0.96 0.68
C SER A 97 14.86 -0.13 0.97
N LYS A 98 15.31 -1.18 1.67
CA LYS A 98 14.41 -2.21 2.19
C LYS A 98 13.61 -1.56 3.33
N GLN A 99 12.30 -1.47 3.17
CA GLN A 99 11.40 -0.91 4.18
C GLN A 99 10.39 -1.97 4.61
N SER A 100 10.15 -2.10 5.91
CA SER A 100 9.00 -2.87 6.40
C SER A 100 7.78 -1.98 6.50
N ILE A 101 6.60 -2.57 6.34
CA ILE A 101 5.32 -1.85 6.44
C ILE A 101 4.34 -2.63 7.29
N GLU A 102 3.70 -1.95 8.23
CA GLU A 102 2.69 -2.52 9.12
C GLU A 102 1.57 -1.51 9.33
N GLN A 103 0.33 -1.99 9.36
CA GLN A 103 -0.82 -1.16 9.71
C GLN A 103 -1.45 -1.64 11.01
N LYS A 104 -1.74 -0.71 11.92
CA LYS A 104 -2.47 -0.94 13.17
C LYS A 104 -3.63 0.05 13.24
N GLY A 105 -4.82 -0.37 12.81
CA GLY A 105 -5.98 0.50 12.71
C GLY A 105 -5.74 1.67 11.73
N ASP A 106 -5.85 2.90 12.23
CA ASP A 106 -5.63 4.13 11.46
C ASP A 106 -4.15 4.58 11.43
N THR A 107 -3.25 3.75 11.94
CA THR A 107 -1.81 4.03 11.96
C THR A 107 -1.10 3.16 10.94
N LEU A 108 -0.30 3.79 10.07
CA LEU A 108 0.65 3.11 9.19
C LEU A 108 2.07 3.36 9.68
N ILE A 109 2.82 2.29 9.84
CA ILE A 109 4.20 2.29 10.31
C ILE A 109 5.08 1.79 9.17
N ILE A 110 6.01 2.62 8.72
CA ILE A 110 7.05 2.25 7.76
C ILE A 110 8.40 2.36 8.46
N SER A 111 9.21 1.31 8.43
CA SER A 111 10.54 1.32 9.06
C SER A 111 11.61 0.96 8.05
N ASP A 112 12.60 1.83 7.94
CA ASP A 112 13.82 1.54 7.21
C ASP A 112 14.52 0.34 7.87
N GLN A 113 14.93 -0.64 7.06
CA GLN A 113 15.62 -1.84 7.54
C GLN A 113 17.12 -1.61 7.63
N CYS A 114 17.49 -0.64 8.48
CA CYS A 114 18.85 -0.27 8.82
C CYS A 114 18.90 0.21 10.29
N TYR A 115 19.98 -0.06 11.02
CA TYR A 115 20.07 0.18 12.48
C TYR A 115 19.98 1.67 12.87
N ASP A 116 20.58 2.56 12.09
CA ASP A 116 20.62 4.00 12.36
C ASP A 116 19.67 4.80 11.46
N CYS A 117 18.67 4.15 10.87
CA CYS A 117 17.68 4.81 10.00
C CYS A 117 16.43 5.22 10.79
N PHE A 118 15.35 5.58 10.09
CA PHE A 118 14.14 6.10 10.70
C PHE A 118 12.97 5.12 10.59
N THR A 119 12.09 5.20 11.58
CA THR A 119 10.73 4.71 11.51
C THR A 119 9.79 5.89 11.36
N TYR A 120 8.88 5.79 10.40
CA TYR A 120 7.90 6.78 10.04
C TYR A 120 6.54 6.32 10.50
N LEU A 121 5.80 7.21 11.16
CA LEU A 121 4.43 6.95 11.56
C LEU A 121 3.49 7.93 10.89
N TYR A 122 2.55 7.34 10.16
CA TYR A 122 1.50 8.05 9.47
C TYR A 122 0.15 7.74 10.10
N ILE A 123 -0.76 8.70 10.00
CA ILE A 123 -2.16 8.56 10.38
C ILE A 123 -3.03 8.64 9.15
N LYS A 124 -4.03 7.76 9.07
CA LYS A 124 -4.98 7.71 7.97
C LYS A 124 -5.78 9.02 7.88
N GLU A 125 -5.86 9.57 6.68
CA GLU A 125 -6.77 10.66 6.37
C GLU A 125 -8.21 10.10 6.29
N LYS A 126 -9.15 10.80 6.94
CA LYS A 126 -10.55 10.36 7.07
C LYS A 126 -11.40 10.74 5.86
#